data_AF-X1IVK7-F1
#
_entry.id   AF-X1IVK7-F1
#
_cell.length_a   1.000
_cell.length_b   1.000
_cell.length_c   1.000
_cell.angle_alpha   90.00
_cell.angle_beta   90.00
_cell.angle_gamma   90.00
#
_symmetry.space_group_name_H-M   'P 1'
#
loop_
_entity.id
_entity.type
_entity.pdbx_description
1 polymer ?
#
loop_
_entity_poly.entity_id
_entity_poly.type
_entity_poly.pdbx_seq_one_letter_code
_entity_poly.pdbx_strand_id
1 'polypeptide(L)'
;PYTTHGKNFTFRLNFITLTLSSPQVHTDQEIKSELLNQFFIEMSRRWKVPTYIWRAEKQKNGNIHFHIITGKFIPWNELRNVWNRIQQKLGYVTRYRENRLNWHREGFHYNPDAPPAWSRAKQLKAYKDGLRTDWDNPNSTDVHSIRHIGNIRAYFVKYMTKSQTESGLAGRLWGCSVNLSHLSGARTDVDTKLEQELEQIFNHKTCWTLQTQYYTVYCIDHNVVKALGCDKLLECFDEYIRQKFPDQYPPTLF
;
A
#
# COMPACT_ATOMS: atom_id res chain seq x y z
N PRO A 1 -9.11 -21.12 2.46
CA PRO A 1 -10.34 -20.33 2.32
C PRO A 1 -11.44 -20.82 3.27
N TYR A 2 -11.31 -20.53 4.57
CA TYR A 2 -12.39 -20.69 5.54
C TYR A 2 -12.25 -19.56 6.55
N THR A 3 -13.18 -18.61 6.53
CA THR A 3 -13.33 -17.69 7.65
C THR A 3 -14.05 -18.46 8.75
N THR A 4 -13.81 -18.11 10.03
CA THR A 4 -14.48 -18.72 11.20
C THR A 4 -16.01 -18.68 11.17
N HIS A 5 -16.60 -18.00 10.18
CA HIS A 5 -18.04 -17.82 9.99
C HIS A 5 -18.56 -18.38 8.66
N GLY A 6 -17.78 -19.21 7.94
CA GLY A 6 -18.23 -19.85 6.69
C GLY A 6 -18.57 -18.89 5.55
N LYS A 7 -18.25 -17.60 5.68
CA LYS A 7 -18.48 -16.61 4.62
C LYS A 7 -17.36 -16.72 3.59
N ASN A 8 -17.76 -16.98 2.35
CA ASN A 8 -16.89 -16.90 1.19
C ASN A 8 -16.31 -15.47 1.11
N PHE A 9 -14.98 -15.37 1.14
CA PHE A 9 -14.27 -14.10 1.00
C PHE A 9 -13.71 -14.00 -0.40
N THR A 10 -14.22 -13.05 -1.19
CA THR A 10 -13.67 -12.74 -2.51
C THR A 10 -12.50 -11.79 -2.33
N PHE A 11 -11.28 -12.33 -2.49
CA PHE A 11 -10.08 -11.53 -2.50
C PHE A 11 -10.07 -10.61 -3.74
N ARG A 12 -9.81 -9.31 -3.53
CA ARG A 12 -9.62 -8.33 -4.60
C ARG A 12 -8.22 -7.76 -4.60
N LEU A 13 -7.82 -7.16 -3.48
CA LEU A 13 -6.51 -6.57 -3.25
C LEU A 13 -6.05 -6.87 -1.84
N ASN A 14 -4.74 -6.96 -1.67
CA ASN A 14 -4.09 -7.10 -0.39
C ASN A 14 -3.51 -5.75 0.01
N PHE A 15 -3.80 -5.32 1.24
CA PHE A 15 -3.24 -4.11 1.82
C PHE A 15 -2.45 -4.48 3.06
N ILE A 16 -1.15 -4.31 2.97
CA ILE A 16 -0.18 -4.75 3.96
C ILE A 16 0.45 -3.53 4.60
N THR A 17 0.48 -3.57 5.91
CA THR A 17 1.13 -2.60 6.78
C THR A 17 2.34 -3.27 7.40
N LEU A 18 3.53 -2.67 7.28
CA LEU A 18 4.76 -3.13 7.93
C LEU A 18 5.21 -2.11 8.97
N THR A 19 5.42 -2.56 10.21
CA THR A 19 5.88 -1.73 11.34
C THR A 19 7.13 -2.30 11.99
N LEU A 20 7.97 -1.43 12.54
CA LEU A 20 9.09 -1.87 13.38
C LEU A 20 8.55 -2.38 14.73
N SER A 21 9.12 -3.47 15.21
CA SER A 21 8.72 -4.11 16.47
C SER A 21 9.18 -3.35 17.72
N SER A 22 10.19 -2.49 17.58
CA SER A 22 10.71 -1.63 18.64
C SER A 22 10.91 -0.19 18.15
N PRO A 23 11.19 0.79 19.04
CA PRO A 23 11.55 2.15 18.63
C PRO A 23 12.67 2.16 17.59
N GLN A 24 12.54 3.05 16.61
CA GLN A 24 13.51 3.21 15.54
C GLN A 24 14.85 3.73 16.05
N VAL A 25 15.92 2.97 15.82
CA VAL A 25 17.30 3.37 16.14
C VAL A 25 18.19 3.54 14.91
N HIS A 26 17.80 2.96 13.77
CA HIS A 26 18.49 3.09 12.49
C HIS A 26 17.86 4.18 11.61
N THR A 27 18.60 4.64 10.61
CA THR A 27 18.11 5.68 9.70
C THR A 27 16.99 5.16 8.79
N ASP A 28 16.12 6.05 8.31
CA ASP A 28 15.07 5.69 7.34
C ASP A 28 15.65 5.06 6.07
N GLN A 29 16.83 5.53 5.65
CA GLN A 29 17.51 5.02 4.46
C GLN A 29 17.99 3.59 4.67
N GLU A 30 18.62 3.30 5.81
CA GLU A 30 19.11 1.96 6.18
C GLU A 30 17.97 0.95 6.30
N ILE A 31 16.86 1.34 6.94
CA ILE A 31 15.66 0.49 7.04
C ILE A 31 15.10 0.18 5.64
N LYS A 32 15.12 1.16 4.73
CA LYS A 32 14.66 0.93 3.36
C LYS A 32 15.60 0.03 2.57
N SER A 33 16.91 0.25 2.65
CA SER A 33 17.90 -0.52 1.88
C SER A 33 18.08 -1.94 2.38
N GLU A 34 18.00 -2.17 3.69
CA GLU A 34 18.27 -3.48 4.29
C GLU A 34 17.01 -4.29 4.57
N LEU A 35 15.97 -3.65 5.10
CA LEU A 35 14.75 -4.34 5.53
C LEU A 35 13.71 -4.35 4.40
N LEU A 36 13.28 -3.19 3.94
CA LEU A 36 12.22 -3.10 2.93
C LEU A 36 12.62 -3.74 1.60
N ASN A 37 13.86 -3.51 1.15
CA ASN A 37 14.38 -4.15 -0.07
C ASN A 37 14.38 -5.68 0.05
N GLN A 38 14.85 -6.23 1.18
CA GLN A 38 14.78 -7.67 1.42
C GLN A 38 13.33 -8.18 1.39
N PHE A 39 12.39 -7.41 1.95
CA PHE A 39 10.98 -7.78 1.94
C PHE A 39 10.43 -7.89 0.51
N PHE A 40 10.78 -6.97 -0.39
CA PHE A 40 10.39 -7.09 -1.81
C PHE A 40 11.04 -8.28 -2.52
N ILE A 41 12.28 -8.63 -2.16
CA ILE A 41 12.93 -9.86 -2.66
C ILE A 41 12.12 -11.10 -2.24
N GLU A 42 11.69 -11.17 -0.98
CA GLU A 42 10.84 -12.27 -0.48
C GLU A 42 9.48 -12.29 -1.18
N MET A 43 8.85 -11.12 -1.38
CA MET A 43 7.58 -11.02 -2.11
C MET A 43 7.69 -11.58 -3.53
N SER A 44 8.78 -11.28 -4.22
CA SER A 44 9.05 -11.80 -5.55
C SER A 44 9.35 -13.30 -5.52
N ARG A 45 10.25 -13.76 -4.64
CA ARG A 45 10.75 -15.15 -4.65
C ARG A 45 9.75 -16.14 -4.07
N ARG A 46 9.19 -15.84 -2.90
CA ARG A 46 8.34 -16.75 -2.11
C ARG A 46 6.90 -16.70 -2.58
N TRP A 47 6.35 -15.50 -2.65
CA TRP A 47 4.95 -15.34 -3.01
C TRP A 47 4.74 -15.07 -4.48
N LYS A 48 5.76 -14.89 -5.33
CA LYS A 48 5.58 -14.59 -6.77
C LYS A 48 4.60 -13.43 -7.00
N VAL A 49 4.77 -12.34 -6.25
CA VAL A 49 3.95 -11.14 -6.39
C VAL A 49 4.33 -10.42 -7.69
N PRO A 50 3.41 -10.31 -8.67
CA PRO A 50 3.75 -9.73 -9.97
C PRO A 50 3.78 -8.20 -9.93
N THR A 51 2.87 -7.60 -9.16
CA THR A 51 2.67 -6.16 -9.10
C THR A 51 2.46 -5.70 -7.67
N TYR A 52 3.09 -4.59 -7.32
CA TYR A 52 2.88 -3.92 -6.04
C TYR A 52 3.18 -2.43 -6.13
N ILE A 53 2.57 -1.67 -5.20
CA ILE A 53 2.84 -0.27 -4.96
C ILE A 53 3.10 -0.12 -3.46
N TRP A 54 4.04 0.74 -3.06
CA TRP A 54 4.35 0.97 -1.65
C TRP A 54 4.57 2.45 -1.33
N ARG A 55 4.33 2.81 -0.07
CA ARG A 55 4.56 4.15 0.49
C ARG A 55 5.16 4.03 1.90
N ALA A 56 6.21 4.80 2.17
CA ALA A 56 6.73 5.05 3.50
C ALA A 56 5.99 6.22 4.16
N GLU A 57 5.75 6.10 5.47
CA GLU A 57 5.13 7.10 6.32
C GLU A 57 5.81 7.11 7.70
N LYS A 58 5.92 8.29 8.34
CA LYS A 58 6.25 8.38 9.76
C LYS A 58 4.98 8.18 10.58
N GLN A 59 5.02 7.24 11.51
CA GLN A 59 3.99 7.10 12.54
C GLN A 59 4.08 8.26 13.54
N LYS A 60 3.03 8.47 14.34
CA LYS A 60 3.00 9.50 15.40
C LYS A 60 4.15 9.40 16.40
N ASN A 61 4.71 8.20 16.58
CA ASN A 61 5.85 7.93 17.46
C ASN A 61 7.22 8.12 16.78
N GLY A 62 7.28 8.60 15.53
CA GLY A 62 8.52 8.84 14.79
C GLY A 62 9.09 7.62 14.06
N ASN A 63 8.51 6.43 14.23
CA ASN A 63 8.94 5.23 13.50
C ASN A 63 8.50 5.31 12.03
N ILE A 64 9.37 4.88 11.12
CA ILE A 64 9.00 4.60 9.74
C ILE A 64 8.09 3.37 9.66
N HIS A 65 7.12 3.43 8.77
CA HIS A 65 6.12 2.42 8.49
C HIS A 65 5.90 2.34 6.98
N PHE A 66 5.61 1.15 6.47
CA PHE A 66 5.33 0.93 5.05
C PHE A 66 3.91 0.43 4.79
N HIS A 67 3.22 1.12 3.89
CA HIS A 67 1.97 0.65 3.28
C HIS A 67 2.29 0.00 1.95
N ILE A 68 1.79 -1.20 1.70
CA ILE A 68 2.04 -1.97 0.48
C ILE A 68 0.72 -2.50 -0.05
N ILE A 69 0.49 -2.32 -1.34
CA ILE A 69 -0.69 -2.83 -2.04
C ILE A 69 -0.25 -3.81 -3.09
N THR A 70 -0.91 -4.96 -3.15
CA THR A 70 -0.65 -5.98 -4.16
C THR A 70 -1.91 -6.76 -4.52
N GLY A 71 -1.96 -7.22 -5.77
CA GLY A 71 -3.01 -8.12 -6.29
C GLY A 71 -2.87 -9.57 -5.85
N LYS A 72 -2.02 -9.89 -4.86
CA LYS A 72 -1.83 -11.26 -4.39
C LYS A 72 -2.17 -11.44 -2.92
N PHE A 73 -2.99 -12.46 -2.65
CA PHE A 73 -3.30 -12.88 -1.28
C PHE A 73 -2.06 -13.48 -0.62
N ILE A 74 -1.72 -13.00 0.57
CA ILE A 74 -0.63 -13.52 1.39
C ILE A 74 -1.16 -13.69 2.82
N PRO A 75 -1.02 -14.88 3.43
CA PRO A 75 -1.42 -15.10 4.82
C PRO A 75 -0.71 -14.15 5.79
N TRP A 76 -1.46 -13.56 6.73
CA TRP A 76 -0.93 -12.57 7.68
C TRP A 76 0.20 -13.12 8.55
N ASN A 77 0.13 -14.40 8.92
CA ASN A 77 1.14 -15.07 9.74
C ASN A 77 2.46 -15.24 8.98
N GLU A 78 2.40 -15.53 7.68
CA GLU A 78 3.60 -15.57 6.84
C GLU A 78 4.25 -14.20 6.70
N LEU A 79 3.46 -13.15 6.48
CA LEU A 79 3.95 -11.77 6.43
C LEU A 79 4.66 -11.38 7.72
N ARG A 80 4.02 -11.64 8.86
CA ARG A 80 4.59 -11.37 10.19
C ARG A 80 5.91 -12.09 10.39
N ASN A 81 5.94 -13.40 10.11
CA ASN A 81 7.13 -14.22 10.30
C ASN A 81 8.29 -13.75 9.40
N VAL A 82 8.01 -13.43 8.13
CA VAL A 82 9.04 -12.89 7.21
C VAL A 82 9.53 -11.53 7.67
N TRP A 83 8.62 -10.62 8.01
CA TRP A 83 9.00 -9.27 8.41
C TRP A 83 9.77 -9.24 9.73
N ASN A 84 9.35 -10.03 10.73
CA ASN A 84 10.09 -10.21 11.99
C ASN A 84 11.49 -10.76 11.76
N ARG A 85 11.63 -11.80 10.94
CA ARG A 85 12.95 -12.33 10.56
C ARG A 85 13.83 -11.29 9.88
N ILE A 86 13.25 -10.46 8.99
CA ILE A 86 13.99 -9.43 8.27
C ILE A 86 14.47 -8.34 9.23
N GLN A 87 13.58 -7.73 10.02
CA GLN A 87 13.95 -6.65 10.92
C GLN A 87 14.87 -7.10 12.07
N GLN A 88 14.91 -8.41 12.35
CA GLN A 88 15.88 -8.97 13.28
C GLN A 88 17.34 -8.84 12.80
N LYS A 89 17.60 -8.68 11.49
CA LYS A 89 18.94 -8.35 10.98
C LYS A 89 19.50 -7.08 11.65
N LEU A 90 18.63 -6.13 11.94
CA LEU A 90 18.94 -4.89 12.67
C LEU A 90 18.57 -4.96 14.16
N GLY A 91 18.21 -6.13 14.69
CA GLY A 91 17.94 -6.41 16.10
C GLY A 91 16.60 -5.89 16.66
N TYR A 92 15.64 -5.51 15.81
CA TYR A 92 14.37 -4.92 16.28
C TYR A 92 13.51 -5.92 17.08
N VAL A 93 13.55 -7.21 16.74
CA VAL A 93 12.80 -8.24 17.50
C VAL A 93 13.45 -8.50 18.85
N THR A 94 14.78 -8.58 18.91
CA THR A 94 15.52 -8.69 20.19
C THR A 94 15.20 -7.54 21.13
N ARG A 95 15.27 -6.27 20.67
CA ARG A 95 14.96 -5.11 21.51
C ARG A 95 13.50 -5.12 22.00
N TYR A 96 12.57 -5.56 21.16
CA TYR A 96 11.19 -5.76 21.58
C TYR A 96 11.10 -6.79 22.72
N ARG A 97 11.72 -7.96 22.53
CA ARG A 97 11.74 -9.05 23.53
C ARG A 97 12.32 -8.57 24.86
N GLU A 98 13.48 -7.94 24.86
CA GLU A 98 14.12 -7.38 26.07
C GLU A 98 13.21 -6.37 26.78
N ASN A 99 12.60 -5.46 26.02
CA ASN A 99 11.67 -4.47 26.58
C ASN A 99 10.44 -5.14 27.23
N ARG A 100 9.89 -6.19 26.62
CA ARG A 100 8.76 -6.94 27.17
C ARG A 100 9.12 -7.75 28.41
N LEU A 101 10.28 -8.41 28.42
CA LEU A 101 10.80 -9.13 29.58
C LEU A 101 11.03 -8.17 30.76
N ASN A 102 11.63 -7.00 30.51
CA ASN A 102 11.84 -6.00 31.55
C ASN A 102 10.52 -5.41 32.07
N TRP A 103 9.57 -5.09 31.19
CA TRP A 103 8.25 -4.58 31.58
C TRP A 103 7.46 -5.59 32.45
N HIS A 104 7.66 -6.88 32.19
CA HIS A 104 7.00 -7.98 32.89
C HIS A 104 7.91 -8.74 33.86
N ARG A 105 8.99 -8.09 34.36
CA ARG A 105 9.99 -8.72 35.24
C ARG A 105 9.39 -9.33 36.51
N GLU A 106 8.33 -8.74 37.03
CA GLU A 106 7.60 -9.17 38.23
C GLU A 106 6.26 -9.85 37.89
N GLY A 107 6.10 -10.27 36.63
CA GLY A 107 4.88 -10.89 36.12
C GLY A 107 4.01 -9.93 35.29
N PHE A 108 2.70 -10.20 35.25
CA PHE A 108 1.79 -9.40 34.45
C PHE A 108 1.67 -7.96 34.99
N HIS A 109 2.06 -6.99 34.16
CA HIS A 109 2.00 -5.57 34.46
C HIS A 109 0.90 -4.94 33.58
N TYR A 110 -0.14 -4.41 34.22
CA TYR A 110 -1.27 -3.77 33.55
C TYR A 110 -0.97 -2.30 33.25
N ASN A 111 -1.21 -1.88 32.01
CA ASN A 111 -1.12 -0.47 31.61
C ASN A 111 -2.52 0.18 31.60
N PRO A 112 -2.85 1.07 32.56
CA PRO A 112 -4.14 1.75 32.60
C PRO A 112 -4.28 2.85 31.54
N ASP A 113 -3.18 3.40 31.04
CA ASP A 113 -3.15 4.49 30.04
C ASP A 113 -3.33 3.98 28.60
N ALA A 114 -3.49 2.67 28.43
CA ALA A 114 -3.74 2.08 27.13
C ALA A 114 -5.10 2.53 26.57
N PRO A 115 -5.26 2.60 25.23
CA PRO A 115 -6.54 2.94 24.62
C PRO A 115 -7.69 2.07 25.15
N PRO A 116 -8.93 2.57 25.27
CA PRO A 116 -10.05 1.82 25.84
C PRO A 116 -10.30 0.45 25.19
N ALA A 117 -9.97 0.34 23.89
CA ALA A 117 -10.06 -0.91 23.14
C ALA A 117 -9.08 -2.00 23.64
N TRP A 118 -8.07 -1.66 24.43
CA TRP A 118 -7.01 -2.52 24.96
C TRP A 118 -7.21 -2.83 26.44
N SER A 119 -8.33 -3.49 26.74
CA SER A 119 -8.74 -3.85 28.10
C SER A 119 -7.72 -4.73 28.83
N ARG A 120 -7.80 -4.77 30.17
CA ARG A 120 -6.98 -5.65 31.02
C ARG A 120 -6.97 -7.11 30.55
N ALA A 121 -8.12 -7.63 30.12
CA ALA A 121 -8.23 -8.99 29.59
C ALA A 121 -7.43 -9.19 28.30
N LYS A 122 -7.43 -8.22 27.37
CA LYS A 122 -6.62 -8.26 26.14
C LYS A 122 -5.13 -8.14 26.44
N GLN A 123 -4.76 -7.26 27.37
CA GLN A 123 -3.38 -7.14 27.84
C GLN A 123 -2.88 -8.45 28.47
N LEU A 124 -3.70 -9.08 29.32
CA LEU A 124 -3.36 -10.36 29.93
C LEU A 124 -3.23 -11.48 28.89
N LYS A 125 -4.11 -11.49 27.88
CA LYS A 125 -3.99 -12.43 26.77
C LYS A 125 -2.68 -12.22 26.00
N ALA A 126 -2.34 -10.98 25.65
CA ALA A 126 -1.10 -10.66 24.97
C ALA A 126 0.14 -11.03 25.79
N TYR A 127 0.09 -10.86 27.12
CA TYR A 127 1.13 -11.31 28.03
C TYR A 127 1.31 -12.84 28.00
N LYS A 128 0.22 -13.60 28.11
CA LYS A 128 0.25 -15.07 28.01
C LYS A 128 0.76 -15.56 26.66
N ASP A 129 0.32 -14.93 25.58
CA ASP A 129 0.81 -15.21 24.23
C ASP A 129 2.30 -14.90 24.10
N GLY A 130 2.76 -13.77 24.65
CA GLY A 130 4.16 -13.38 24.69
C GLY A 130 5.04 -14.38 25.44
N LEU A 131 4.59 -14.88 26.61
CA LEU A 131 5.30 -15.94 27.33
C LEU A 131 5.42 -17.22 26.49
N ARG A 132 4.35 -17.61 25.79
CA ARG A 132 4.32 -18.81 24.96
C ARG A 132 5.29 -18.74 23.77
N THR A 133 5.48 -17.56 23.20
CA THR A 133 6.39 -17.33 22.06
C THR A 133 7.73 -16.75 22.49
N ASP A 134 8.04 -16.68 23.79
CA ASP A 134 9.25 -16.01 24.29
C ASP A 134 9.44 -14.59 23.70
N TRP A 135 8.33 -13.89 23.45
CA TRP A 135 8.27 -12.58 22.81
C TRP A 135 9.00 -12.46 21.45
N ASP A 136 9.23 -13.59 20.76
CA ASP A 136 9.99 -13.66 19.50
C ASP A 136 9.17 -13.30 18.24
N ASN A 137 7.85 -13.19 18.39
CA ASN A 137 6.93 -12.96 17.27
C ASN A 137 6.02 -11.73 17.49
N PRO A 138 6.61 -10.52 17.60
CA PRO A 138 5.85 -9.28 17.75
C PRO A 138 4.84 -9.06 16.62
N ASN A 139 3.75 -8.36 16.94
CA ASN A 139 2.76 -7.95 15.95
C ASN A 139 3.27 -6.76 15.12
N SER A 140 4.06 -7.07 14.09
CA SER A 140 4.75 -6.09 13.24
C SER A 140 4.13 -5.91 11.85
N THR A 141 3.00 -6.58 11.60
CA THR A 141 2.31 -6.51 10.32
C THR A 141 0.80 -6.50 10.51
N ASP A 142 0.09 -5.71 9.72
CA ASP A 142 -1.36 -5.76 9.62
C ASP A 142 -1.78 -6.01 8.16
N VAL A 143 -2.86 -6.75 7.97
CA VAL A 143 -3.47 -7.02 6.66
C VAL A 143 -4.90 -6.55 6.69
N HIS A 144 -5.16 -5.46 5.97
CA HIS A 144 -6.49 -4.88 5.92
C HIS A 144 -7.28 -5.48 4.74
N SER A 145 -8.45 -6.05 5.04
CA SER A 145 -9.41 -6.44 4.01
C SER A 145 -10.02 -5.20 3.38
N ILE A 146 -9.74 -4.91 2.11
CA ILE A 146 -10.40 -3.82 1.41
C ILE A 146 -11.70 -4.32 0.76
N ARG A 147 -12.83 -3.98 1.40
CA ARG A 147 -14.16 -4.48 1.00
C ARG A 147 -14.78 -3.75 -0.20
N HIS A 148 -14.42 -2.48 -0.43
CA HIS A 148 -15.03 -1.62 -1.45
C HIS A 148 -13.98 -0.86 -2.26
N ILE A 149 -14.20 -0.77 -3.58
CA ILE A 149 -13.23 -0.19 -4.52
C ILE A 149 -13.12 1.33 -4.43
N GLY A 150 -14.20 2.03 -4.07
CA GLY A 150 -14.18 3.48 -3.83
C GLY A 150 -13.22 3.85 -2.69
N ASN A 151 -13.19 3.03 -1.64
CA ASN A 151 -12.22 3.19 -0.56
C ASN A 151 -10.79 3.00 -1.07
N ILE A 152 -10.54 2.10 -2.03
CA ILE A 152 -9.20 1.85 -2.58
C ILE A 152 -8.64 3.09 -3.26
N ARG A 153 -9.39 3.70 -4.20
CA ARG A 153 -8.94 4.89 -4.93
C ARG A 153 -8.69 6.07 -3.99
N ALA A 154 -9.66 6.39 -3.13
CA ALA A 154 -9.53 7.46 -2.15
C ALA A 154 -8.36 7.22 -1.19
N TYR A 155 -8.16 5.98 -0.78
CA TYR A 155 -7.03 5.57 0.04
C TYR A 155 -5.72 5.79 -0.72
N PHE A 156 -5.54 5.22 -1.92
CA PHE A 156 -4.35 5.44 -2.74
C PHE A 156 -4.01 6.92 -2.93
N VAL A 157 -4.98 7.73 -3.35
CA VAL A 157 -4.79 9.17 -3.55
C VAL A 157 -4.31 9.81 -2.25
N LYS A 158 -4.98 9.55 -1.12
CA LYS A 158 -4.59 10.07 0.19
C LYS A 158 -3.13 9.79 0.54
N TYR A 159 -2.60 8.59 0.27
CA TYR A 159 -1.20 8.26 0.61
C TYR A 159 -0.20 8.76 -0.42
N MET A 160 -0.58 8.86 -1.70
CA MET A 160 0.28 9.39 -2.75
C MET A 160 0.42 10.91 -2.69
N THR A 161 -0.64 11.61 -2.29
CA THR A 161 -0.68 13.08 -2.26
C THR A 161 -0.30 13.69 -0.91
N LYS A 162 0.01 12.88 0.10
CA LYS A 162 0.62 13.38 1.36
C LYS A 162 1.94 14.09 1.03
N SER A 163 2.00 15.38 1.34
CA SER A 163 3.09 16.28 0.97
C SER A 163 4.44 15.78 1.49
N GLN A 164 5.52 16.07 0.75
CA GLN A 164 6.87 15.63 1.12
C GLN A 164 7.36 16.32 2.40
N THR A 165 7.01 17.60 2.57
CA THR A 165 7.38 18.47 3.68
C THR A 165 6.81 18.01 5.02
N GLU A 166 5.63 17.38 5.04
CA GLU A 166 5.03 16.85 6.27
C GLU A 166 5.71 15.59 6.81
N SER A 167 6.49 14.88 5.98
CA SER A 167 6.89 13.51 6.30
C SER A 167 8.20 13.36 7.07
N GLY A 168 9.12 14.33 6.98
CA GLY A 168 10.46 14.25 7.62
C GLY A 168 11.28 13.01 7.24
N LEU A 169 10.88 12.28 6.20
CA LEU A 169 11.50 11.03 5.74
C LEU A 169 12.63 11.35 4.75
N ALA A 170 13.81 10.80 4.98
CA ALA A 170 14.92 10.92 4.04
C ALA A 170 14.75 9.96 2.84
N GLY A 171 14.95 10.42 1.60
CA GLY A 171 14.98 9.60 0.38
C GLY A 171 13.60 9.28 -0.23
N ARG A 172 13.53 8.23 -1.07
CA ARG A 172 12.31 7.86 -1.81
C ARG A 172 11.14 7.52 -0.86
N LEU A 173 10.01 8.20 -1.03
CA LEU A 173 8.81 8.04 -0.20
C LEU A 173 7.87 6.93 -0.70
N TRP A 174 7.80 6.70 -2.00
CA TRP A 174 6.94 5.70 -2.59
C TRP A 174 7.61 5.05 -3.80
N GLY A 175 7.13 3.87 -4.19
CA GLY A 175 7.58 3.20 -5.40
C GLY A 175 6.62 2.10 -5.81
N CYS A 176 6.93 1.44 -6.93
CA CYS A 176 6.15 0.31 -7.43
C CYS A 176 7.06 -0.76 -8.04
N SER A 177 6.48 -1.92 -8.35
CA SER A 177 7.12 -2.98 -9.12
C SER A 177 7.52 -2.50 -10.52
N VAL A 178 8.61 -3.04 -11.06
CA VAL A 178 9.14 -2.71 -12.40
C VAL A 178 8.07 -2.80 -13.50
N ASN A 179 7.24 -3.85 -13.46
CA ASN A 179 6.16 -4.03 -14.43
C ASN A 179 5.14 -2.88 -14.41
N LEU A 180 4.88 -2.29 -13.24
CA LEU A 180 4.00 -1.12 -13.12
C LEU A 180 4.72 0.17 -13.51
N SER A 181 6.01 0.32 -13.21
CA SER A 181 6.76 1.52 -13.64
C SER A 181 6.97 1.59 -15.15
N HIS A 182 6.98 0.44 -15.83
CA HIS A 182 7.07 0.35 -17.28
C HIS A 182 5.70 0.32 -17.98
N LEU A 183 4.60 0.46 -17.23
CA LEU A 183 3.27 0.52 -17.81
C LEU A 183 3.11 1.86 -18.54
N SER A 184 3.27 1.83 -19.87
CA SER A 184 3.04 2.98 -20.75
C SER A 184 1.54 3.13 -21.03
N GLY A 185 1.02 4.36 -21.02
CA GLY A 185 -0.33 4.64 -21.51
C GLY A 185 -0.47 4.46 -23.03
N ALA A 186 -1.70 4.61 -23.52
CA ALA A 186 -2.01 4.66 -24.95
C ALA A 186 -1.19 5.77 -25.63
N ARG A 187 -0.73 5.51 -26.86
CA ARG A 187 -0.02 6.48 -27.69
C ARG A 187 -0.63 6.45 -29.07
N THR A 188 -1.01 7.62 -29.56
CA THR A 188 -1.53 7.83 -30.90
C THR A 188 -1.10 9.21 -31.37
N ASP A 189 -1.02 9.37 -32.68
CA ASP A 189 -0.91 10.69 -33.28
C ASP A 189 -2.23 11.44 -33.09
N VAL A 190 -2.14 12.75 -32.96
CA VAL A 190 -3.30 13.63 -32.84
C VAL A 190 -3.76 13.99 -34.24
N ASP A 191 -4.89 13.42 -34.66
CA ASP A 191 -5.59 13.81 -35.87
C ASP A 191 -6.58 14.95 -35.60
N THR A 192 -7.20 15.47 -36.66
CA THR A 192 -8.17 16.58 -36.55
C THR A 192 -9.36 16.25 -35.64
N LYS A 193 -9.80 14.99 -35.59
CA LYS A 193 -10.94 14.61 -34.74
C LYS A 193 -10.51 14.58 -33.27
N LEU A 194 -9.36 14.00 -32.97
CA LEU A 194 -8.84 13.95 -31.60
C LEU A 194 -8.48 15.36 -31.10
N GLU A 195 -7.98 16.24 -31.96
CA GLU A 195 -7.74 17.64 -31.64
C GLU A 195 -9.04 18.36 -31.23
N GLN A 196 -10.11 18.20 -32.02
CA GLN A 196 -11.44 18.75 -31.70
C GLN A 196 -11.99 18.19 -30.37
N GLU A 197 -11.82 16.91 -30.10
CA GLU A 197 -12.23 16.30 -28.82
C GLU A 197 -11.41 16.84 -27.64
N LEU A 198 -10.10 17.04 -27.82
CA LEU A 198 -9.23 17.65 -26.80
C LEU A 198 -9.60 19.12 -26.54
N GLU A 199 -9.99 19.89 -27.55
CA GLU A 199 -10.52 21.24 -27.39
C GLU A 199 -11.85 21.26 -26.62
N GLN A 200 -12.76 20.31 -26.90
CA GLN A 200 -14.00 20.16 -26.14
C GLN A 200 -13.71 19.87 -24.66
N ILE A 201 -12.76 18.96 -24.40
CA ILE A 201 -12.31 18.64 -23.04
C ILE A 201 -11.69 19.87 -22.37
N PHE A 202 -10.83 20.61 -23.07
CA PHE A 202 -10.18 21.82 -22.58
C PHE A 202 -11.20 22.87 -22.11
N ASN A 203 -12.26 23.05 -22.90
CA ASN A 203 -13.31 24.04 -22.62
C ASN A 203 -14.30 23.57 -21.54
N HIS A 204 -14.22 22.31 -21.09
CA HIS A 204 -15.12 21.77 -20.09
C HIS A 204 -14.72 22.19 -18.67
N LYS A 205 -15.68 22.75 -17.91
CA LYS A 205 -15.46 23.34 -16.57
C LYS A 205 -14.85 22.40 -15.52
N THR A 206 -14.99 21.09 -15.68
CA THR A 206 -14.49 20.10 -14.72
C THR A 206 -13.14 19.50 -15.12
N CYS A 207 -12.60 19.85 -16.30
CA CYS A 207 -11.26 19.44 -16.67
C CYS A 207 -10.24 20.26 -15.88
N TRP A 208 -9.30 19.57 -15.25
CA TRP A 208 -8.09 20.22 -14.76
C TRP A 208 -7.01 20.10 -15.82
N THR A 209 -6.38 21.22 -16.17
CA THR A 209 -5.38 21.27 -17.23
C THR A 209 -4.08 21.86 -16.74
N LEU A 210 -2.95 21.23 -17.07
CA LEU A 210 -1.61 21.80 -16.89
C LEU A 210 -1.00 22.02 -18.26
N GLN A 211 -0.83 23.29 -18.64
CA GLN A 211 -0.16 23.69 -19.87
C GLN A 211 1.27 24.11 -19.57
N THR A 212 2.19 23.62 -20.40
CA THR A 212 3.61 23.98 -20.38
C THR A 212 4.05 24.36 -21.79
N GLN A 213 5.31 24.79 -21.95
CA GLN A 213 5.87 25.10 -23.27
C GLN A 213 5.87 23.90 -24.23
N TYR A 214 5.93 22.67 -23.71
CA TYR A 214 6.18 21.47 -24.54
C TYR A 214 5.05 20.45 -24.52
N TYR A 215 4.15 20.53 -23.54
CA TYR A 215 3.05 19.58 -23.40
C TYR A 215 1.88 20.17 -22.63
N THR A 216 0.71 19.59 -22.86
CA THR A 216 -0.51 19.84 -22.11
C THR A 216 -0.97 18.54 -21.45
N VAL A 217 -1.32 18.60 -20.17
CA VAL A 217 -1.93 17.50 -19.44
C VAL A 217 -3.39 17.82 -19.21
N TYR A 218 -4.27 16.88 -19.56
CA TYR A 218 -5.71 16.94 -19.30
C TYR A 218 -6.06 15.89 -18.24
N CYS A 219 -6.64 16.33 -17.13
CA CYS A 219 -7.21 15.46 -16.11
C CYS A 219 -8.72 15.62 -16.11
N ILE A 220 -9.43 14.58 -16.57
CA ILE A 220 -10.87 14.57 -16.70
C ILE A 220 -11.44 13.22 -16.27
N ASP A 221 -12.66 13.22 -15.72
CA ASP A 221 -13.35 11.99 -15.34
C ASP A 221 -13.88 11.26 -16.59
N HIS A 222 -13.73 9.93 -16.62
CA HIS A 222 -14.17 9.08 -17.73
C HIS A 222 -15.64 9.26 -18.11
N ASN A 223 -16.51 9.50 -17.11
CA ASN A 223 -17.94 9.70 -17.38
C ASN A 223 -18.20 11.03 -18.10
N VAL A 224 -17.37 12.04 -17.87
CA VAL A 224 -17.45 13.31 -18.59
C VAL A 224 -16.98 13.13 -20.03
N VAL A 225 -15.90 12.37 -20.27
CA VAL A 225 -15.43 12.04 -21.63
C VAL A 225 -16.53 11.32 -22.43
N LYS A 226 -17.22 10.37 -21.81
CA LYS A 226 -18.40 9.72 -22.40
C LYS A 226 -19.55 10.68 -22.67
N ALA A 227 -19.88 11.55 -21.72
CA ALA A 227 -20.98 12.50 -21.86
C ALA A 227 -20.72 13.54 -22.96
N LEU A 228 -19.45 13.89 -23.20
CA LEU A 228 -19.04 14.79 -24.28
C LEU A 228 -19.01 14.14 -25.66
N GLY A 229 -19.15 12.80 -25.75
CA GLY A 229 -19.09 12.09 -27.03
C GLY A 229 -17.70 12.11 -27.67
N CYS A 230 -16.64 12.12 -26.85
CA CYS A 230 -15.25 12.04 -27.32
C CYS A 230 -14.90 10.61 -27.77
N ASP A 231 -15.54 10.16 -28.86
CA ASP A 231 -15.48 8.78 -29.32
C ASP A 231 -14.06 8.34 -29.71
N LYS A 232 -13.26 9.23 -30.32
CA LYS A 232 -11.90 8.88 -30.76
C LYS A 232 -10.99 8.66 -29.56
N LEU A 233 -11.08 9.50 -28.55
CA LEU A 233 -10.34 9.34 -27.30
C LEU A 233 -10.75 8.06 -26.57
N LEU A 234 -12.05 7.76 -26.53
CA LEU A 234 -12.59 6.53 -25.93
C LEU A 234 -12.16 5.28 -26.69
N GLU A 235 -12.15 5.32 -28.02
CA GLU A 235 -11.65 4.24 -28.88
C GLU A 235 -10.16 3.98 -28.63
N CYS A 236 -9.32 5.02 -28.59
CA CYS A 236 -7.89 4.89 -28.29
C CYS A 236 -7.66 4.25 -26.92
N PHE A 237 -8.47 4.63 -25.93
CA PHE A 237 -8.41 4.04 -24.60
C PHE A 237 -8.88 2.58 -24.59
N ASP A 238 -10.00 2.27 -25.24
CA ASP A 238 -10.56 0.92 -25.32
C ASP A 238 -9.59 -0.04 -26.01
N GLU A 239 -9.00 0.39 -27.12
CA GLU A 239 -8.00 -0.37 -27.87
C GLU A 239 -6.75 -0.62 -27.03
N TYR A 240 -6.28 0.39 -26.30
CA TYR A 240 -5.19 0.23 -25.35
C TYR A 240 -5.50 -0.79 -24.25
N ILE A 241 -6.68 -0.74 -23.64
CA ILE A 241 -7.07 -1.70 -22.61
C ILE A 241 -7.16 -3.12 -23.19
N ARG A 242 -7.77 -3.27 -24.37
CA ARG A 242 -7.87 -4.55 -25.08
C ARG A 242 -6.50 -5.16 -25.38
N GLN A 243 -5.54 -4.34 -25.82
CA GLN A 243 -4.19 -4.79 -26.14
C GLN A 243 -3.35 -5.10 -24.89
N LYS A 244 -3.42 -4.25 -23.85
CA LYS A 244 -2.58 -4.39 -22.64
C LYS A 244 -3.15 -5.33 -21.60
N PHE A 245 -4.48 -5.43 -21.51
CA PHE A 245 -5.18 -6.19 -20.48
C PHE A 245 -6.28 -7.07 -21.10
N PRO A 246 -5.94 -7.98 -22.04
CA PRO A 246 -6.92 -8.77 -22.77
C PRO A 246 -7.82 -9.61 -21.85
N ASP A 247 -7.25 -10.19 -20.79
CA ASP A 247 -7.99 -11.00 -19.80
C ASP A 247 -8.97 -10.18 -18.94
N GLN A 248 -8.85 -8.85 -18.98
CA GLN A 248 -9.67 -7.92 -18.20
C GLN A 248 -10.63 -7.13 -19.11
N TYR A 249 -10.74 -7.51 -20.38
CA TYR A 249 -11.61 -6.86 -21.35
C TYR A 249 -12.95 -7.61 -21.52
N PRO A 250 -14.12 -6.94 -21.51
CA PRO A 250 -14.27 -5.52 -21.26
C PRO A 250 -14.00 -5.19 -19.78
N PRO A 251 -13.40 -4.03 -19.50
CA PRO A 251 -13.08 -3.60 -18.15
C PRO A 251 -14.35 -3.48 -17.32
N THR A 252 -14.45 -4.30 -16.28
CA THR A 252 -15.63 -4.40 -15.41
C THR A 252 -15.74 -3.26 -14.39
N LEU A 253 -14.71 -2.41 -14.29
CA LEU A 253 -14.55 -1.39 -13.27
C LEU A 253 -13.98 -0.12 -13.91
N PHE A 254 -14.85 0.79 -14.34
CA PHE A 254 -14.53 2.19 -14.64
C PHE A 254 -15.60 3.12 -14.06
#